data_AF-D2C7L5-F1
#
_entry.id   AF-D2C7L5-F1
#
_cell.length_a   1.000
_cell.length_b   1.000
_cell.length_c   1.000
_cell.angle_alpha   90.00
_cell.angle_beta   90.00
_cell.angle_gamma   90.00
#
_symmetry.space_group_name_H-M   'P 1'
#
loop_
_entity.id
_entity.type
_entity.pdbx_description
1 polymer ?
#
loop_
_entity_poly.entity_id
_entity_poly.type
_entity_poly.pdbx_seq_one_letter_code
_entity_poly.pdbx_strand_id
1 'polypeptide(L)'
;MEFSIVILIGYLTKKFFEKDTGKVLSKLVVNFTLPAAIFYSFSTSRFHFSKFAFTATGVLSNLLLIFLAFLFFSRIKDPRVRIPIVLSFIGFNTGLFMYPLAESLWGEGSVVNFALFDLGNSFFIFGVGKAVAEQNKKGILKVFTFPPFLVLLVGITMNIFKVVPPGIVLDAARTIKNANAFLVFFLVGYYLSFRSVYDKFRLILMAGLVKYAAGLLVALIAVKIFSLSSFEEMNLFLSPLLPSAIMTLVYSVEKGYDAELASGLITFFTVVSTSIIMVINYTWG
;
A
#
# COMPACT_ATOMS: atom_id res chain seq x y z
N MET A 1 18.98 4.72 -3.80
CA MET A 1 19.33 5.54 -4.99
C MET A 1 18.83 4.92 -6.28
N GLU A 2 18.92 3.60 -6.45
CA GLU A 2 18.53 2.92 -7.70
C GLU A 2 17.02 2.98 -8.01
N PHE A 3 16.15 2.76 -7.03
CA PHE A 3 14.69 2.81 -7.24
C PHE A 3 14.19 4.19 -7.70
N SER A 4 14.83 5.27 -7.26
CA SER A 4 14.46 6.65 -7.65
C SER A 4 14.65 6.89 -9.15
N ILE A 5 15.65 6.24 -9.76
CA ILE A 5 15.90 6.29 -11.20
C ILE A 5 14.75 5.61 -11.94
N VAL A 6 14.31 4.43 -11.48
CA VAL A 6 13.19 3.71 -12.10
C VAL A 6 11.88 4.50 -11.99
N ILE A 7 11.61 5.13 -10.84
CA ILE A 7 10.47 6.03 -10.65
C ILE A 7 10.55 7.20 -11.63
N LEU A 8 11.73 7.82 -11.77
CA LEU A 8 11.92 8.94 -12.69
C LEU A 8 11.69 8.51 -14.15
N ILE A 9 12.19 7.34 -14.56
CA ILE A 9 11.93 6.77 -15.88
C ILE A 9 10.42 6.60 -16.08
N GLY A 10 9.70 5.98 -15.15
CA GLY A 10 8.25 5.82 -15.23
C GLY A 10 7.52 7.15 -15.40
N TYR A 11 7.92 8.17 -14.65
CA TYR A 11 7.32 9.51 -14.73
C TYR A 11 7.60 10.21 -16.07
N LEU A 12 8.84 10.20 -16.55
CA LEU A 12 9.24 10.89 -17.77
C LEU A 12 8.69 10.19 -19.03
N THR A 13 8.61 8.87 -19.00
CA THR A 13 8.21 8.06 -20.15
C THR A 13 6.72 7.76 -20.22
N LYS A 14 5.91 8.09 -19.20
CA LYS A 14 4.47 7.76 -19.18
C LYS A 14 3.66 8.24 -20.39
N LYS A 15 4.11 9.29 -21.08
CA LYS A 15 3.47 9.80 -22.32
C LYS A 15 3.77 8.95 -23.56
N PHE A 16 4.80 8.10 -23.52
CA PHE A 16 5.16 7.18 -24.60
C PHE A 16 4.28 5.92 -24.62
N PHE A 17 3.59 5.66 -23.51
CA PHE A 17 2.73 4.50 -23.33
C PHE A 17 1.28 4.85 -23.56
N GLU A 18 0.49 3.85 -23.95
CA GLU A 18 -0.96 3.98 -24.01
C GLU A 18 -1.53 4.26 -22.62
N LYS A 19 -2.65 4.99 -22.55
CA LYS A 19 -3.29 5.40 -21.29
C LYS A 19 -3.56 4.23 -20.34
N ASP A 20 -3.89 3.06 -20.88
CA ASP A 20 -4.23 1.86 -20.11
C ASP A 20 -3.02 1.03 -19.65
N THR A 21 -1.80 1.39 -20.04
CA THR A 21 -0.58 0.64 -19.70
C THR A 21 -0.42 0.46 -18.20
N GLY A 22 -0.65 1.51 -17.42
CA GLY A 22 -0.61 1.42 -15.94
C GLY A 22 -1.59 0.38 -15.38
N LYS A 23 -2.79 0.25 -15.98
CA LYS A 23 -3.79 -0.75 -15.57
C LYS A 23 -3.32 -2.16 -15.89
N VAL A 24 -2.74 -2.37 -17.07
CA VAL A 24 -2.19 -3.68 -17.48
C VAL A 24 -1.04 -4.10 -16.58
N LEU A 25 -0.07 -3.21 -16.36
CA LEU A 25 1.08 -3.47 -15.49
C LEU A 25 0.65 -3.71 -14.04
N SER A 26 -0.32 -2.94 -13.52
CA SER A 26 -0.87 -3.18 -12.18
C SER A 26 -1.50 -4.56 -12.05
N LYS A 27 -2.23 -5.04 -13.08
CA LYS A 27 -2.77 -6.41 -13.10
C LYS A 27 -1.65 -7.45 -13.10
N LEU A 28 -0.59 -7.25 -13.88
CA LEU A 28 0.56 -8.16 -13.88
C LEU A 28 1.19 -8.24 -12.48
N VAL A 29 1.39 -7.10 -11.83
CA VAL A 29 1.98 -7.06 -10.48
C VAL A 29 1.07 -7.76 -9.48
N VAL A 30 -0.19 -7.37 -9.39
CA VAL A 30 -1.15 -7.88 -8.39
C VAL A 30 -1.41 -9.37 -8.52
N ASN A 31 -1.39 -9.92 -9.73
CA ASN A 31 -1.72 -11.34 -9.94
C ASN A 31 -0.49 -12.26 -9.97
N PHE A 32 0.71 -11.72 -10.17
CA PHE A 32 1.92 -12.55 -10.33
C PHE A 32 3.08 -12.09 -9.46
N THR A 33 3.65 -10.92 -9.71
CA THR A 33 4.93 -10.55 -9.09
C THR A 33 4.81 -10.21 -7.61
N LEU A 34 3.71 -9.58 -7.20
CA LEU A 34 3.43 -9.30 -5.80
C LEU A 34 3.10 -10.57 -5.00
N PRO A 35 2.20 -11.47 -5.46
CA PRO A 35 2.02 -12.77 -4.82
C PRO A 35 3.31 -13.57 -4.70
N ALA A 36 4.14 -13.61 -5.76
CA ALA A 36 5.44 -14.30 -5.70
C ALA A 36 6.38 -13.68 -4.67
N ALA A 37 6.39 -12.35 -4.53
CA ALA A 37 7.17 -11.66 -3.50
C ALA A 37 6.73 -12.03 -2.09
N ILE A 38 5.42 -12.02 -1.82
CA ILE A 38 4.85 -12.46 -0.53
C ILE A 38 5.26 -13.90 -0.24
N PHE A 39 4.96 -14.80 -1.19
CA PHE A 39 5.21 -16.23 -1.03
C PHE A 39 6.69 -16.52 -0.74
N TYR A 40 7.58 -15.91 -1.52
CA TYR A 40 9.02 -16.11 -1.38
C TYR A 40 9.51 -15.58 -0.03
N SER A 41 9.14 -14.34 0.36
CA SER A 41 9.55 -13.76 1.65
C SER A 41 9.06 -14.58 2.86
N PHE A 42 7.81 -15.06 2.84
CA PHE A 42 7.31 -15.94 3.90
C PHE A 42 7.94 -17.34 3.88
N SER A 43 8.50 -17.78 2.76
CA SER A 43 9.18 -19.07 2.70
C SER A 43 10.65 -19.00 3.12
N THR A 44 11.29 -17.83 3.01
CA THR A 44 12.72 -17.63 3.33
C THR A 44 12.99 -16.94 4.66
N SER A 45 11.99 -16.28 5.24
CA SER A 45 12.12 -15.54 6.50
C SER A 45 11.42 -16.24 7.66
N ARG A 46 11.87 -15.96 8.89
CA ARG A 46 11.21 -16.50 10.10
C ARG A 46 10.05 -15.61 10.54
N PHE A 47 8.90 -16.24 10.80
CA PHE A 47 7.74 -15.60 11.42
C PHE A 47 7.75 -15.79 12.94
N HIS A 48 7.32 -14.75 13.66
CA HIS A 48 7.08 -14.77 15.10
C HIS A 48 5.68 -14.20 15.38
N PHE A 49 4.94 -14.82 16.30
CA PHE A 49 3.57 -14.41 16.64
C PHE A 49 3.47 -12.96 17.15
N SER A 50 4.52 -12.43 17.78
CA SER A 50 4.59 -11.01 18.18
C SER A 50 4.36 -10.05 17.01
N LYS A 51 4.67 -10.47 15.78
CA LYS A 51 4.47 -9.66 14.57
C LYS A 51 3.01 -9.47 14.18
N PHE A 52 2.03 -10.12 14.82
CA PHE A 52 0.62 -9.76 14.67
C PHE A 52 0.30 -8.35 15.18
N ALA A 53 1.22 -7.71 15.92
CA ALA A 53 1.20 -6.27 16.19
C ALA A 53 1.03 -5.42 14.91
N PHE A 54 1.66 -5.84 13.81
CA PHE A 54 1.51 -5.18 12.50
C PHE A 54 0.08 -5.30 11.98
N THR A 55 -0.52 -6.49 12.05
CA THR A 55 -1.90 -6.72 11.61
C THR A 55 -2.90 -5.89 12.42
N ALA A 56 -2.75 -5.89 13.76
CA ALA A 56 -3.57 -5.08 14.64
C ALA A 56 -3.45 -3.58 14.31
N THR A 57 -2.22 -3.10 14.13
CA THR A 57 -1.95 -1.71 13.72
C THR A 57 -2.57 -1.38 12.36
N GLY A 58 -2.54 -2.32 11.40
CA GLY A 58 -3.20 -2.17 10.09
C GLY A 58 -4.71 -2.00 10.19
N VAL A 59 -5.37 -2.80 11.04
CA VAL A 59 -6.81 -2.70 11.30
C VAL A 59 -7.13 -1.37 11.99
N LEU A 60 -6.44 -1.03 13.06
CA LEU A 60 -6.67 0.20 13.83
C LEU A 60 -6.45 1.46 12.99
N SER A 61 -5.38 1.48 12.19
CA SER A 61 -5.09 2.59 11.27
C SER A 61 -6.24 2.82 10.30
N ASN A 62 -6.75 1.74 9.69
CA ASN A 62 -7.86 1.82 8.75
C ASN A 62 -9.16 2.28 9.42
N LEU A 63 -9.51 1.73 10.57
CA LEU A 63 -10.72 2.13 11.31
C LEU A 63 -10.69 3.62 11.65
N LEU A 64 -9.56 4.11 12.17
CA LEU A 64 -9.41 5.52 12.49
C LEU A 64 -9.48 6.41 11.24
N LEU A 65 -8.72 6.07 10.18
CA LEU A 65 -8.70 6.87 8.96
C LEU A 65 -10.08 6.92 8.29
N ILE A 66 -10.82 5.81 8.26
CA ILE A 66 -12.18 5.77 7.71
C ILE A 66 -13.10 6.65 8.54
N PHE A 67 -13.06 6.55 9.87
CA PHE A 67 -13.84 7.41 10.75
C PHE A 67 -13.57 8.90 10.47
N LEU A 68 -12.29 9.29 10.40
CA LEU A 68 -11.90 10.68 10.12
C LEU A 68 -12.30 11.12 8.70
N ALA A 69 -12.23 10.23 7.72
CA ALA A 69 -12.67 10.52 6.36
C ALA A 69 -14.16 10.91 6.33
N PHE A 70 -15.01 10.15 7.02
CA PHE A 70 -16.41 10.47 7.14
C PHE A 70 -16.65 11.72 8.00
N LEU A 71 -15.91 11.91 9.09
CA LEU A 71 -16.06 13.08 9.95
C LEU A 71 -15.77 14.40 9.20
N PHE A 72 -14.67 14.45 8.44
CA PHE A 72 -14.21 15.69 7.80
C PHE A 72 -14.73 15.89 6.37
N PHE A 73 -14.98 14.82 5.61
CA PHE A 73 -15.23 14.92 4.16
C PHE A 73 -16.60 14.44 3.71
N SER A 74 -17.42 13.84 4.58
CA SER A 74 -18.77 13.35 4.20
C SER A 74 -19.73 14.44 3.71
N ARG A 75 -19.53 15.69 4.14
CA ARG A 75 -20.35 16.85 3.80
C ARG A 75 -20.10 17.41 2.39
N ILE A 76 -19.09 16.91 1.67
CA ILE A 76 -18.86 17.30 0.27
C ILE A 76 -20.03 16.80 -0.59
N LYS A 77 -20.73 17.73 -1.26
CA LYS A 77 -21.96 17.43 -2.02
C LYS A 77 -21.71 16.61 -3.28
N ASP A 78 -20.68 16.94 -4.07
CA ASP A 78 -20.40 16.22 -5.32
C ASP A 78 -19.75 14.85 -5.02
N PRO A 79 -20.42 13.72 -5.32
CA PRO A 79 -19.87 12.39 -5.09
C PRO A 79 -18.60 12.14 -5.90
N ARG A 80 -18.43 12.79 -7.06
CA ARG A 80 -17.21 12.68 -7.89
C ARG A 80 -15.98 13.21 -7.17
N VAL A 81 -16.14 14.15 -6.24
CA VAL A 81 -15.06 14.71 -5.42
C VAL A 81 -14.97 14.00 -4.07
N ARG A 82 -16.12 13.77 -3.41
CA ARG A 82 -16.19 13.15 -2.08
C ARG A 82 -15.61 11.74 -2.08
N ILE A 83 -15.98 10.91 -3.05
CA ILE A 83 -15.63 9.47 -3.03
C ILE A 83 -14.13 9.25 -3.20
N PRO A 84 -13.42 9.90 -4.16
CA PRO A 84 -11.96 9.81 -4.23
C PRO A 84 -11.25 10.21 -2.95
N ILE A 85 -11.72 11.25 -2.25
CA ILE A 85 -11.15 11.63 -0.96
C ILE A 85 -11.36 10.52 0.06
N VAL A 86 -12.59 10.04 0.24
CA VAL A 86 -12.88 8.98 1.22
C VAL A 86 -12.08 7.71 0.89
N LEU A 87 -12.01 7.32 -0.39
CA LEU A 87 -11.21 6.19 -0.85
C LEU A 87 -9.71 6.38 -0.55
N SER A 88 -9.20 7.60 -0.52
CA SER A 88 -7.81 7.87 -0.15
C SER A 88 -7.52 7.64 1.34
N PHE A 89 -8.54 7.51 2.18
CA PHE A 89 -8.38 7.11 3.58
C PHE A 89 -8.60 5.60 3.80
N ILE A 90 -9.03 4.88 2.76
CA ILE A 90 -9.29 3.45 2.84
C ILE A 90 -8.07 2.69 2.35
N GLY A 91 -7.28 2.29 3.33
CA GLY A 91 -6.10 1.48 3.17
C GLY A 91 -4.89 2.17 2.57
N PHE A 92 -3.80 1.41 2.64
CA PHE A 92 -2.45 1.85 2.37
C PHE A 92 -1.88 1.16 1.14
N ASN A 93 -1.03 1.85 0.40
CA ASN A 93 -0.29 1.26 -0.71
C ASN A 93 0.92 0.46 -0.19
N THR A 94 0.63 -0.69 0.40
CA THR A 94 1.60 -1.66 0.91
C THR A 94 2.24 -2.44 -0.23
N GLY A 95 1.43 -3.19 -0.99
CA GLY A 95 1.93 -4.10 -2.02
C GLY A 95 2.52 -3.40 -3.26
N LEU A 96 1.91 -2.31 -3.74
CA LEU A 96 2.38 -1.57 -4.93
C LEU A 96 3.22 -0.34 -4.59
N PHE A 97 3.82 -0.29 -3.40
CA PHE A 97 4.78 0.74 -3.04
C PHE A 97 5.73 0.26 -1.94
N MET A 98 5.20 -0.11 -0.76
CA MET A 98 6.03 -0.38 0.40
C MET A 98 6.86 -1.66 0.27
N TYR A 99 6.33 -2.75 -0.28
CA TYR A 99 7.08 -4.02 -0.33
C TYR A 99 8.41 -3.93 -1.07
N PRO A 100 8.47 -3.49 -2.34
CA PRO A 100 9.76 -3.40 -3.03
C PRO A 100 10.67 -2.33 -2.45
N LEU A 101 10.10 -1.26 -1.86
CA LEU A 101 10.89 -0.25 -1.16
C LEU A 101 11.53 -0.83 0.10
N ALA A 102 10.76 -1.56 0.91
CA ALA A 102 11.22 -2.21 2.12
C ALA A 102 12.31 -3.25 1.79
N GLU A 103 12.07 -4.06 0.75
CA GLU A 103 13.04 -5.04 0.29
C GLU A 103 14.35 -4.36 -0.17
N SER A 104 14.25 -3.28 -0.94
CA SER A 104 15.44 -2.55 -1.42
C SER A 104 16.22 -1.84 -0.31
N LEU A 105 15.57 -1.42 0.77
CA LEU A 105 16.21 -0.68 1.87
C LEU A 105 16.70 -1.61 2.99
N TRP A 106 15.95 -2.66 3.29
CA TRP A 106 16.11 -3.47 4.50
C TRP A 106 16.06 -4.99 4.26
N GLY A 107 15.99 -5.42 3.01
CA GLY A 107 15.96 -6.84 2.63
C GLY A 107 14.62 -7.52 2.88
N GLU A 108 14.56 -8.81 2.53
CA GLU A 108 13.31 -9.59 2.44
C GLU A 108 12.57 -9.75 3.77
N GLY A 109 13.29 -9.72 4.90
CA GLY A 109 12.69 -9.83 6.22
C GLY A 109 11.72 -8.67 6.55
N SER A 110 11.96 -7.48 5.98
CA SER A 110 11.07 -6.33 6.11
C SER A 110 9.74 -6.54 5.39
N VAL A 111 9.74 -7.26 4.25
CA VAL A 111 8.55 -7.55 3.45
C VAL A 111 7.55 -8.36 4.28
N VAL A 112 8.03 -9.29 5.12
CA VAL A 112 7.16 -10.04 6.04
C VAL A 112 6.43 -9.10 7.01
N ASN A 113 7.12 -8.12 7.58
CA ASN A 113 6.52 -7.17 8.52
C ASN A 113 5.42 -6.35 7.85
N PHE A 114 5.70 -5.78 6.67
CA PHE A 114 4.70 -5.01 5.92
C PHE A 114 3.59 -5.88 5.34
N ALA A 115 3.85 -7.14 5.02
CA ALA A 115 2.81 -8.09 4.63
C ALA A 115 1.87 -8.41 5.80
N LEU A 116 2.37 -8.53 7.02
CA LEU A 116 1.50 -8.70 8.18
C LEU A 116 0.65 -7.47 8.47
N PHE A 117 1.19 -6.26 8.26
CA PHE A 117 0.38 -5.04 8.28
C PHE A 117 -0.66 -5.08 7.16
N ASP A 118 -0.25 -5.55 5.98
CA ASP A 118 -1.11 -5.65 4.82
C ASP A 118 -2.26 -6.66 4.98
N LEU A 119 -2.10 -7.67 5.84
CA LEU A 119 -3.19 -8.59 6.21
C LEU A 119 -4.36 -7.81 6.81
N GLY A 120 -4.06 -6.91 7.77
CA GLY A 120 -5.06 -6.06 8.41
C GLY A 120 -5.61 -4.99 7.47
N ASN A 121 -4.79 -4.54 6.52
CA ASN A 121 -5.12 -3.52 5.53
C ASN A 121 -6.00 -4.04 4.36
N SER A 122 -5.74 -5.25 3.88
CA SER A 122 -6.34 -5.81 2.65
C SER A 122 -7.85 -5.92 2.74
N PHE A 123 -8.39 -6.25 3.92
CA PHE A 123 -9.84 -6.26 4.15
C PHE A 123 -10.47 -4.89 3.86
N PHE A 124 -9.83 -3.81 4.26
CA PHE A 124 -10.33 -2.46 4.04
C PHE A 124 -10.18 -2.05 2.58
N ILE A 125 -9.04 -2.27 1.92
CA ILE A 125 -8.85 -1.88 0.52
C ILE A 125 -9.83 -2.61 -0.40
N PHE A 126 -9.83 -3.95 -0.34
CA PHE A 126 -10.54 -4.78 -1.31
C PHE A 126 -11.99 -5.05 -0.93
N GLY A 127 -12.31 -4.97 0.36
CA GLY A 127 -13.68 -5.08 0.86
C GLY A 127 -14.36 -3.72 0.98
N VAL A 128 -13.94 -2.91 1.95
CA VAL A 128 -14.59 -1.63 2.28
C VAL A 128 -14.43 -0.60 1.17
N GLY A 129 -13.22 -0.47 0.60
CA GLY A 129 -12.92 0.47 -0.49
C GLY A 129 -13.75 0.16 -1.72
N LYS A 130 -13.90 -1.13 -2.05
CA LYS A 130 -14.81 -1.57 -3.11
C LYS A 130 -16.26 -1.21 -2.81
N ALA A 131 -16.72 -1.48 -1.59
CA ALA A 131 -18.10 -1.17 -1.20
C ALA A 131 -18.40 0.34 -1.26
N VAL A 132 -17.45 1.19 -0.88
CA VAL A 132 -17.55 2.65 -0.99
C VAL A 132 -17.55 3.09 -2.45
N ALA A 133 -16.64 2.55 -3.27
CA ALA A 133 -16.56 2.86 -4.69
C ALA A 133 -17.79 2.43 -5.48
N GLU A 134 -18.37 1.27 -5.17
CA GLU A 134 -19.56 0.74 -5.83
C GLU A 134 -20.86 1.25 -5.20
N GLN A 135 -20.78 1.94 -4.06
CA GLN A 135 -21.92 2.27 -3.20
C GLN A 135 -22.78 1.03 -2.88
N ASN A 136 -22.13 -0.12 -2.70
CA ASN A 136 -22.76 -1.42 -2.53
C ASN A 136 -22.04 -2.27 -1.48
N LYS A 137 -22.76 -2.64 -0.42
CA LYS A 137 -22.23 -3.43 0.70
C LYS A 137 -21.70 -4.82 0.29
N LYS A 138 -22.15 -5.38 -0.84
CA LYS A 138 -21.67 -6.67 -1.37
C LYS A 138 -20.18 -6.65 -1.76
N GLY A 139 -19.58 -5.46 -1.91
CA GLY A 139 -18.15 -5.32 -2.20
C GLY A 139 -17.23 -5.94 -1.13
N ILE A 140 -17.69 -6.02 0.13
CA ILE A 140 -16.87 -6.46 1.28
C ILE A 140 -16.32 -7.88 1.10
N LEU A 141 -17.11 -8.80 0.54
CA LEU A 141 -16.73 -10.21 0.42
C LEU A 141 -15.67 -10.48 -0.66
N LYS A 142 -15.35 -9.50 -1.52
CA LYS A 142 -14.42 -9.69 -2.64
C LYS A 142 -12.96 -9.83 -2.21
N VAL A 143 -12.61 -9.45 -0.98
CA VAL A 143 -11.26 -9.66 -0.43
C VAL A 143 -10.85 -11.13 -0.46
N PHE A 144 -11.78 -12.08 -0.24
CA PHE A 144 -11.49 -13.51 -0.25
C PHE A 144 -11.22 -14.09 -1.64
N THR A 145 -11.35 -13.27 -2.70
CA THR A 145 -10.97 -13.63 -4.07
C THR A 145 -9.72 -12.89 -4.53
N PHE A 146 -9.09 -12.10 -3.67
CA PHE A 146 -7.94 -11.27 -4.01
C PHE A 146 -6.63 -12.07 -3.92
N PRO A 147 -5.88 -12.27 -5.02
CA PRO A 147 -4.73 -13.18 -5.01
C PRO A 147 -3.64 -12.86 -3.99
N PRO A 148 -3.19 -11.60 -3.81
CA PRO A 148 -2.21 -11.28 -2.77
C PRO A 148 -2.70 -11.63 -1.36
N PHE A 149 -3.99 -11.44 -1.07
CA PHE A 149 -4.56 -11.80 0.23
C PHE A 149 -4.55 -13.31 0.45
N LEU A 150 -4.94 -14.09 -0.56
CA LEU A 150 -4.89 -15.55 -0.49
C LEU A 150 -3.46 -16.08 -0.30
N VAL A 151 -2.51 -15.56 -1.06
CA VAL A 151 -1.10 -15.97 -0.96
C VAL A 151 -0.49 -15.55 0.38
N LEU A 152 -0.92 -14.42 0.93
CA LEU A 152 -0.53 -14.00 2.27
C LEU A 152 -1.04 -14.97 3.34
N LEU A 153 -2.29 -15.42 3.26
CA LEU A 153 -2.82 -16.45 4.16
C LEU A 153 -2.03 -17.76 4.03
N VAL A 154 -1.79 -18.22 2.80
CA VAL A 154 -0.99 -19.42 2.52
C VAL A 154 0.43 -19.29 3.08
N GLY A 155 1.10 -18.17 2.83
CA GLY A 155 2.46 -17.90 3.30
C GLY A 155 2.58 -17.92 4.82
N ILE A 156 1.64 -17.29 5.52
CA ILE A 156 1.58 -17.33 6.99
C ILE A 156 1.37 -18.75 7.48
N THR A 157 0.40 -19.48 6.90
CA THR A 157 0.11 -20.88 7.28
C THR A 157 1.34 -21.76 7.09
N MET A 158 2.00 -21.68 5.94
CA MET A 158 3.21 -22.47 5.66
C MET A 158 4.33 -22.14 6.64
N ASN A 159 4.54 -20.87 6.97
CA ASN A 159 5.57 -20.48 7.93
C ASN A 159 5.28 -21.00 9.35
N ILE A 160 4.03 -20.89 9.82
CA ILE A 160 3.60 -21.41 11.13
C ILE A 160 3.85 -22.92 11.23
N PHE A 161 3.49 -23.68 10.20
CA PHE A 161 3.71 -25.13 10.16
C PHE A 161 5.11 -25.54 9.71
N LYS A 162 6.01 -24.58 9.49
CA LYS A 162 7.39 -24.78 9.01
C LYS A 162 7.46 -25.64 7.75
N VAL A 163 6.47 -25.48 6.86
CA VAL A 163 6.41 -26.16 5.56
C VAL A 163 7.41 -25.47 4.63
N VAL A 164 8.44 -26.20 4.23
CA VAL A 164 9.44 -25.71 3.28
C VAL A 164 9.00 -26.11 1.86
N PRO A 165 8.77 -25.15 0.94
CA PRO A 165 8.45 -25.49 -0.44
C PRO A 165 9.64 -26.17 -1.14
N PRO A 166 9.40 -27.03 -2.15
CA PRO A 166 10.47 -27.61 -2.96
C PRO A 166 11.32 -26.53 -3.63
N GLY A 167 12.63 -26.80 -3.80
CA GLY A 167 13.58 -25.82 -4.37
C GLY A 167 13.14 -25.23 -5.70
N ILE A 168 12.60 -26.05 -6.61
CA ILE A 168 12.11 -25.58 -7.91
C ILE A 168 10.95 -24.57 -7.80
N VAL A 169 10.09 -24.72 -6.79
CA VAL A 169 8.98 -23.78 -6.53
C VAL A 169 9.53 -22.46 -6.00
N LEU A 170 10.52 -22.53 -5.08
CA LEU A 170 11.20 -21.35 -4.55
C LEU A 170 11.98 -20.59 -5.63
N ASP A 171 12.68 -21.29 -6.51
CA ASP A 171 13.45 -20.68 -7.60
C ASP A 171 12.53 -19.99 -8.62
N ALA A 172 11.42 -20.65 -8.99
CA ALA A 172 10.41 -20.04 -9.84
C ALA A 172 9.79 -18.79 -9.19
N ALA A 173 9.43 -18.88 -7.89
CA ALA A 173 8.93 -17.73 -7.15
C ALA A 173 9.94 -16.60 -7.08
N ARG A 174 11.23 -16.89 -6.87
CA ARG A 174 12.32 -15.90 -6.87
C ARG A 174 12.42 -15.18 -8.21
N THR A 175 12.41 -15.90 -9.32
CA THR A 175 12.49 -15.30 -10.66
C THR A 175 11.33 -14.33 -10.91
N ILE A 176 10.10 -14.72 -10.55
CA ILE A 176 8.92 -13.87 -10.71
C ILE A 176 8.97 -12.66 -9.76
N LYS A 177 9.39 -12.88 -8.51
CA LYS A 177 9.57 -11.87 -7.47
C LYS A 177 10.60 -10.81 -7.87
N ASN A 178 11.70 -11.20 -8.51
CA ASN A 178 12.76 -10.26 -8.93
C ASN A 178 12.28 -9.21 -9.93
N ALA A 179 11.19 -9.46 -10.68
CA ALA A 179 10.57 -8.46 -11.54
C ALA A 179 9.71 -7.43 -10.77
N ASN A 180 9.34 -7.73 -9.52
CA ASN A 180 8.37 -6.93 -8.77
C ASN A 180 8.85 -5.49 -8.53
N ALA A 181 10.07 -5.32 -8.04
CA ALA A 181 10.60 -4.00 -7.69
C ALA A 181 10.62 -3.05 -8.88
N PHE A 182 11.15 -3.48 -10.02
CA PHE A 182 11.16 -2.67 -11.24
C PHE A 182 9.74 -2.26 -11.66
N LEU A 183 8.82 -3.22 -11.76
CA LEU A 183 7.45 -2.95 -12.20
C LEU A 183 6.72 -2.00 -11.26
N VAL A 184 6.86 -2.18 -9.95
CA VAL A 184 6.20 -1.34 -8.96
C VAL A 184 6.79 0.07 -8.96
N PHE A 185 8.12 0.24 -8.95
CA PHE A 185 8.72 1.57 -8.99
C PHE A 185 8.40 2.31 -10.29
N PHE A 186 8.38 1.60 -11.42
CA PHE A 186 7.93 2.16 -12.68
C PHE A 186 6.47 2.62 -12.60
N LEU A 187 5.56 1.78 -12.05
CA LEU A 187 4.15 2.12 -11.85
C LEU A 187 3.96 3.33 -10.94
N VAL A 188 4.72 3.41 -9.85
CA VAL A 188 4.72 4.57 -8.95
C VAL A 188 5.02 5.83 -9.75
N GLY A 189 6.11 5.84 -10.52
CA GLY A 189 6.49 6.95 -11.41
C GLY A 189 5.42 7.27 -12.45
N TYR A 190 4.88 6.24 -13.11
CA TYR A 190 3.84 6.36 -14.13
C TYR A 190 2.59 7.06 -13.59
N TYR A 191 2.18 6.77 -12.35
CA TYR A 191 0.99 7.35 -11.72
C TYR A 191 1.21 8.75 -11.12
N LEU A 192 2.44 9.23 -10.97
CA LEU A 192 2.70 10.59 -10.45
C LEU A 192 2.11 11.66 -11.38
N SER A 193 1.32 12.57 -10.82
CA SER A 193 0.72 13.71 -11.51
C SER A 193 0.81 14.98 -10.67
N PHE A 194 1.96 15.66 -10.73
CA PHE A 194 2.20 16.91 -10.00
C PHE A 194 1.27 18.05 -10.42
N ARG A 195 0.85 18.08 -11.70
CA ARG A 195 -0.15 19.04 -12.18
C ARG A 195 -1.47 18.89 -11.41
N SER A 196 -1.96 17.66 -11.25
CA SER A 196 -3.18 17.39 -10.49
C SER A 196 -3.05 17.76 -9.01
N VAL A 197 -1.86 17.64 -8.42
CA VAL A 197 -1.58 18.14 -7.07
C VAL A 197 -1.75 19.65 -7.00
N TYR A 198 -1.15 20.39 -7.94
CA TYR A 198 -1.22 21.84 -7.99
C TYR A 198 -2.67 22.33 -8.17
N ASP A 199 -3.39 21.77 -9.15
CA ASP A 199 -4.75 22.20 -9.51
C ASP A 199 -5.75 22.00 -8.35
N LYS A 200 -5.51 21.02 -7.46
CA LYS A 200 -6.41 20.65 -6.35
C LYS A 200 -5.74 20.74 -4.98
N PHE A 201 -4.70 21.58 -4.88
CA PHE A 201 -3.76 21.60 -3.75
C PHE A 201 -4.43 21.75 -2.38
N ARG A 202 -5.36 22.70 -2.22
CA ARG A 202 -6.02 22.98 -0.93
C ARG A 202 -6.70 21.73 -0.36
N LEU A 203 -7.43 21.01 -1.20
CA LEU A 203 -8.20 19.84 -0.79
C LEU A 203 -7.29 18.64 -0.50
N ILE A 204 -6.27 18.44 -1.34
CA ILE A 204 -5.25 17.40 -1.16
C ILE A 204 -4.44 17.64 0.13
N LEU A 205 -4.04 18.88 0.39
CA LEU A 205 -3.31 19.26 1.59
C LEU A 205 -4.15 18.99 2.85
N MET A 206 -5.43 19.38 2.84
CA MET A 206 -6.33 19.14 3.96
C MET A 206 -6.51 17.64 4.23
N ALA A 207 -6.69 16.83 3.19
CA ALA A 207 -6.73 15.37 3.30
C ALA A 207 -5.41 14.81 3.85
N GLY A 208 -4.27 15.32 3.39
CA GLY A 208 -2.95 14.92 3.86
C GLY A 208 -2.70 15.22 5.33
N LEU A 209 -3.04 16.43 5.79
CA LEU A 209 -2.89 16.81 7.19
C LEU A 209 -3.67 15.87 8.11
N VAL A 210 -4.93 15.56 7.78
CA VAL A 210 -5.75 14.63 8.57
C VAL A 210 -5.16 13.22 8.53
N LYS A 211 -4.82 12.70 7.34
CA LYS A 211 -4.27 11.34 7.17
C LYS A 211 -2.97 11.17 7.95
N TYR A 212 -2.01 12.07 7.78
CA TYR A 212 -0.68 11.92 8.39
C TYR A 212 -0.66 12.25 9.88
N ALA A 213 -1.49 13.19 10.36
CA ALA A 213 -1.62 13.40 11.80
C ALA A 213 -2.20 12.16 12.49
N ALA A 214 -3.25 11.55 11.91
CA ALA A 214 -3.83 10.32 12.43
C ALA A 214 -2.88 9.12 12.32
N GLY A 215 -2.18 8.98 11.19
CA GLY A 215 -1.17 7.94 10.99
C GLY A 215 -0.04 8.07 12.01
N LEU A 216 0.47 9.28 12.26
CA LEU A 216 1.51 9.52 13.25
C LEU A 216 1.04 9.17 14.67
N LEU A 217 -0.20 9.55 15.01
CA LEU A 217 -0.79 9.18 16.30
C LEU A 217 -0.83 7.66 16.48
N VAL A 218 -1.31 6.92 15.47
CA VAL A 218 -1.37 5.44 15.53
C VAL A 218 0.04 4.84 15.60
N ALA A 219 0.98 5.36 14.82
CA ALA A 219 2.38 4.90 14.84
C ALA A 219 3.02 5.06 16.22
N LEU A 220 2.88 6.23 16.85
CA LEU A 220 3.40 6.51 18.19
C LEU A 220 2.76 5.63 19.27
N ILE A 221 1.46 5.37 19.17
CA ILE A 221 0.75 4.49 20.09
C ILE A 221 1.21 3.04 19.90
N ALA A 222 1.30 2.57 18.66
CA ALA A 222 1.66 1.19 18.34
C ALA A 222 3.05 0.82 18.88
N VAL A 223 4.06 1.66 18.64
CA VAL A 223 5.43 1.41 19.14
C VAL A 223 5.51 1.44 20.67
N LYS A 224 4.63 2.19 21.36
CA LYS A 224 4.58 2.19 22.83
C LYS A 224 3.88 0.97 23.43
N ILE A 225 2.89 0.42 22.73
CA ILE A 225 2.09 -0.71 23.23
C ILE A 225 2.79 -2.04 22.96
N PHE A 226 3.41 -2.20 21.79
CA PHE A 226 4.02 -3.46 21.39
C PHE A 226 5.53 -3.43 21.63
N SER A 227 6.05 -4.42 22.35
CA SER A 227 7.49 -4.61 22.52
C SER A 227 8.04 -5.44 21.35
N LEU A 228 8.87 -4.83 20.52
CA LEU A 228 9.49 -5.45 19.34
C LEU A 228 10.99 -5.14 19.30
N SER A 229 11.73 -5.73 18.36
CA SER A 229 13.12 -5.28 18.12
C SER A 229 13.13 -3.86 17.52
N SER A 230 14.21 -3.08 17.69
CA SER A 230 14.30 -1.71 17.14
C SER A 230 13.97 -1.65 15.64
N PHE A 231 14.43 -2.64 14.87
CA PHE A 231 14.13 -2.78 13.45
C PHE A 231 12.64 -3.03 13.15
N GLU A 232 11.96 -3.83 13.96
CA GLU A 232 10.52 -4.07 13.82
C GLU A 232 9.71 -2.87 14.29
N GLU A 233 10.13 -2.17 15.34
CA GLU A 233 9.51 -0.92 15.79
C GLU A 233 9.58 0.16 14.70
N MET A 234 10.71 0.31 14.01
CA MET A 234 10.83 1.21 12.86
C MET A 234 9.80 0.88 11.77
N ASN A 235 9.72 -0.39 11.38
CA ASN A 235 8.78 -0.84 10.35
C ASN A 235 7.32 -0.62 10.81
N LEU A 236 7.02 -0.88 12.07
CA LEU A 236 5.69 -0.69 12.65
C LEU A 236 5.32 0.80 12.69
N PHE A 237 6.27 1.66 13.05
CA PHE A 237 6.11 3.12 13.05
C PHE A 237 5.79 3.65 11.65
N LEU A 238 6.48 3.15 10.62
CA LEU A 238 6.27 3.59 9.24
C LEU A 238 4.95 3.10 8.64
N SER A 239 4.39 2.01 9.14
CA SER A 239 3.25 1.34 8.50
C SER A 239 1.97 2.22 8.40
N PRO A 240 1.55 2.97 9.44
CA PRO A 240 0.42 3.91 9.34
C PRO A 240 0.73 5.19 8.54
N LEU A 241 1.99 5.41 8.15
CA LEU A 241 2.47 6.58 7.43
C LEU A 241 2.65 6.30 5.92
N LEU A 242 2.19 5.14 5.47
CA LEU A 242 2.22 4.74 4.07
C LEU A 242 1.22 5.54 3.23
N PRO A 243 1.46 5.66 1.90
CA PRO A 243 0.59 6.43 1.05
C PRO A 243 -0.74 5.71 0.82
N SER A 244 -1.73 6.40 0.27
CA SER A 244 -3.03 5.79 -0.03
C SER A 244 -2.95 4.77 -1.16
N ALA A 245 -3.80 3.74 -1.09
CA ALA A 245 -3.84 2.69 -2.09
C ALA A 245 -4.13 3.22 -3.50
N ILE A 246 -3.48 2.64 -4.52
CA ILE A 246 -3.74 2.94 -5.94
C ILE A 246 -5.20 2.70 -6.33
N MET A 247 -5.92 1.86 -5.57
CA MET A 247 -7.36 1.61 -5.77
C MET A 247 -8.20 2.88 -5.71
N THR A 248 -7.73 3.94 -5.02
CA THR A 248 -8.38 5.27 -5.08
C THR A 248 -8.48 5.78 -6.52
N LEU A 249 -7.42 5.67 -7.33
CA LEU A 249 -7.44 6.07 -8.75
C LEU A 249 -8.19 5.06 -9.60
N VAL A 250 -7.95 3.76 -9.40
CA VAL A 250 -8.58 2.70 -10.21
C VAL A 250 -10.11 2.81 -10.13
N TYR A 251 -10.66 2.89 -8.92
CA TYR A 251 -12.09 3.03 -8.75
C TYR A 251 -12.63 4.38 -9.24
N SER A 252 -11.84 5.45 -9.13
CA SER A 252 -12.27 6.75 -9.64
C SER A 252 -12.41 6.74 -11.15
N VAL A 253 -11.50 6.10 -11.87
CA VAL A 253 -11.61 5.90 -13.32
C VAL A 253 -12.78 4.98 -13.67
N GLU A 254 -12.87 3.81 -13.04
CA GLU A 254 -13.90 2.80 -13.37
C GLU A 254 -15.32 3.25 -13.07
N LYS A 255 -15.51 4.15 -12.09
CA LYS A 255 -16.82 4.63 -11.65
C LYS A 255 -17.13 6.07 -12.10
N GLY A 256 -16.26 6.68 -12.89
CA GLY A 256 -16.47 8.04 -13.41
C GLY A 256 -16.44 9.13 -12.31
N TYR A 257 -15.66 8.92 -11.25
CA TYR A 257 -15.33 9.97 -10.28
C TYR A 257 -14.16 10.84 -10.77
N ASP A 258 -13.79 11.83 -9.98
CA ASP A 258 -12.70 12.74 -10.30
C ASP A 258 -11.33 12.03 -10.22
N ALA A 259 -10.92 11.45 -11.35
CA ALA A 259 -9.66 10.72 -11.49
C ALA A 259 -8.42 11.63 -11.34
N GLU A 260 -8.52 12.90 -11.71
CA GLU A 260 -7.43 13.87 -11.51
C GLU A 260 -7.21 14.13 -10.02
N LEU A 261 -8.29 14.31 -9.24
CA LEU A 261 -8.19 14.44 -7.79
C LEU A 261 -7.59 13.18 -7.16
N ALA A 262 -8.07 12.00 -7.57
CA ALA A 262 -7.53 10.73 -7.10
C ALA A 262 -6.03 10.58 -7.38
N SER A 263 -5.61 10.92 -8.61
CA SER A 263 -4.19 10.91 -9.00
C SER A 263 -3.37 11.92 -8.21
N GLY A 264 -3.90 13.13 -7.97
CA GLY A 264 -3.27 14.14 -7.13
C GLY A 264 -3.08 13.68 -5.68
N LEU A 265 -4.11 13.08 -5.06
CA LEU A 265 -4.04 12.51 -3.72
C LEU A 265 -2.95 11.43 -3.63
N ILE A 266 -2.95 10.45 -4.53
CA ILE A 266 -1.94 9.39 -4.57
C ILE A 266 -0.53 9.97 -4.76
N THR A 267 -0.36 10.93 -5.66
CA THR A 267 0.93 11.59 -5.92
C THR A 267 1.45 12.28 -4.68
N PHE A 268 0.63 13.15 -4.08
CA PHE A 268 1.01 13.91 -2.90
C PHE A 268 1.34 12.98 -1.73
N PHE A 269 0.52 11.96 -1.49
CA PHE A 269 0.78 11.02 -0.41
C PHE A 269 2.03 10.18 -0.66
N THR A 270 2.24 9.70 -1.89
CA THR A 270 3.44 8.93 -2.24
C THR A 270 4.71 9.74 -1.99
N VAL A 271 4.73 11.02 -2.38
CA VAL A 271 5.87 11.91 -2.13
C VAL A 271 6.09 12.11 -0.62
N VAL A 272 5.05 12.44 0.13
CA VAL A 272 5.16 12.65 1.59
C VAL A 272 5.63 11.39 2.31
N SER A 273 5.02 10.23 2.02
CA SER A 273 5.43 8.95 2.62
C SER A 273 6.85 8.57 2.27
N THR A 274 7.27 8.77 1.00
CA THR A 274 8.66 8.49 0.58
C THR A 274 9.62 9.37 1.38
N SER A 275 9.33 10.67 1.53
CA SER A 275 10.17 11.57 2.33
C SER A 275 10.26 11.14 3.79
N ILE A 276 9.12 10.78 4.42
CA ILE A 276 9.09 10.28 5.80
C ILE A 276 9.94 9.02 5.94
N ILE A 277 9.75 8.03 5.05
CA ILE A 277 10.50 6.76 5.06
C ILE A 277 11.99 7.02 4.95
N MET A 278 12.40 7.90 4.03
CA MET A 278 13.81 8.22 3.85
C MET A 278 14.40 8.88 5.09
N VAL A 279 13.72 9.87 5.68
CA VAL A 279 14.19 10.52 6.92
C VAL A 279 14.34 9.50 8.05
N ILE A 280 13.29 8.70 8.30
CA ILE A 280 13.30 7.70 9.36
C ILE A 280 14.40 6.64 9.13
N ASN A 281 14.59 6.19 7.90
CA ASN A 281 15.67 5.26 7.56
C ASN A 281 17.06 5.75 7.95
N TYR A 282 17.30 7.07 7.91
CA TYR A 282 18.59 7.65 8.33
C TYR A 282 18.67 7.99 9.82
N THR A 283 17.53 8.26 10.47
CA THR A 283 17.51 8.76 11.86
C THR A 283 17.14 7.71 12.90
N TRP A 284 16.57 6.57 12.50
CA TRP A 284 16.17 5.52 13.43
C TRP A 284 17.42 4.79 13.96
N GLY A 285 17.54 4.75 15.30
CA GLY A 285 18.67 4.16 16.03
C GLY A 285 18.59 2.64 16.12
#